data_AF-A0A519GGJ0-F1
#
_entry.id   AF-A0A519GGJ0-F1
#
_cell.length_a   1.000
_cell.length_b   1.000
_cell.length_c   1.000
_cell.angle_alpha   90.00
_cell.angle_beta   90.00
_cell.angle_gamma   90.00
#
_symmetry.space_group_name_H-M   'P 1'
#
loop_
_entity.id
_entity.type
_entity.pdbx_description
1 polymer ?
#
loop_
_entity_poly.entity_id
_entity_poly.type
_entity_poly.pdbx_seq_one_letter_code
_entity_poly.pdbx_strand_id
1 'polypeptide(L)'
;MLDKLNEFTGSHGELERGKGLVTGTIALSLGILCFLGVLAFHFPQYLTTPELRKSYNVDVMRWVLLIALVVSGGLALVNILFNRSRWLSSFAFLLVAAAALLGGHKVNVDPNFPDNTPYIGLDWFILDLLGSSLIFIFIEKLFAHRKDQPVFRAEWQTDL
;
A
#
# COMPACT_ATOMS: atom_id res chain seq x y z
N MET A 1 18.58 -12.84 -3.17
CA MET A 1 17.55 -11.78 -2.96
C MET A 1 16.18 -12.33 -3.33
N LEU A 2 16.06 -12.93 -4.52
CA LEU A 2 14.88 -13.71 -4.95
C LEU A 2 14.52 -14.84 -3.98
N ASP A 3 15.49 -15.55 -3.41
CA ASP A 3 15.20 -16.65 -2.45
C ASP A 3 14.52 -16.15 -1.18
N LYS A 4 14.96 -14.99 -0.65
CA LYS A 4 14.33 -14.34 0.51
C LYS A 4 12.93 -13.84 0.20
N LEU A 5 12.69 -13.43 -1.05
CA LEU A 5 11.37 -13.00 -1.51
C LEU A 5 10.43 -14.20 -1.58
N ASN A 6 10.87 -15.31 -2.19
CA ASN A 6 10.11 -16.56 -2.24
C ASN A 6 9.82 -17.14 -0.85
N GLU A 7 10.81 -17.12 0.05
CA GLU A 7 10.65 -17.55 1.43
C GLU A 7 9.64 -16.66 2.18
N PHE A 8 9.70 -15.35 1.97
CA PHE A 8 8.77 -14.41 2.59
C PHE A 8 7.34 -14.54 2.03
N THR A 9 7.17 -14.62 0.70
CA THR A 9 5.85 -14.78 0.09
C THR A 9 5.22 -16.12 0.43
N GLY A 10 6.01 -17.20 0.50
CA GLY A 10 5.56 -18.52 0.94
C GLY A 10 5.52 -18.69 2.46
N SER A 11 5.81 -17.63 3.24
CA SER A 11 5.70 -17.69 4.69
C SER A 11 4.27 -17.46 5.14
N HIS A 12 3.87 -18.22 6.15
CA HIS A 12 2.52 -18.20 6.70
C HIS A 12 2.61 -18.25 8.23
N GLY A 13 1.58 -17.77 8.90
CA GLY A 13 1.47 -17.79 10.34
C GLY A 13 1.58 -16.40 10.96
N GLU A 14 1.91 -16.36 12.25
CA GLU A 14 2.07 -15.11 12.96
C GLU A 14 3.35 -14.38 12.52
N LEU A 15 3.22 -13.10 12.19
CA LEU A 15 4.39 -12.25 12.01
C LEU A 15 5.03 -12.00 13.38
N GLU A 16 6.20 -12.59 13.60
CA GLU A 16 6.94 -12.44 14.86
C GLU A 16 7.25 -10.96 15.15
N ARG A 17 6.73 -10.49 16.29
CA ARG A 17 7.00 -9.15 16.80
C ARG A 17 8.46 -9.04 17.21
N GLY A 18 9.06 -7.86 17.04
CA GLY A 18 10.45 -7.58 17.45
C GLY A 18 11.53 -7.79 16.37
N LYS A 19 11.27 -8.60 15.35
CA LYS A 19 12.17 -8.76 14.18
C LYS A 19 12.03 -7.66 13.10
N GLY A 20 11.04 -6.78 13.26
CA GLY A 20 10.71 -5.71 12.30
C GLY A 20 10.01 -6.20 11.03
N LEU A 21 9.52 -7.45 11.02
CA LEU A 21 8.75 -8.00 9.90
C LEU A 21 7.41 -7.28 9.76
N VAL A 22 6.64 -7.15 10.84
CA VAL A 22 5.35 -6.42 10.85
C VAL A 22 5.51 -4.99 10.31
N THR A 23 6.46 -4.23 10.87
CA THR A 23 6.71 -2.84 10.44
C THR A 23 7.23 -2.77 9.02
N GLY A 24 8.03 -3.76 8.59
CA GLY A 24 8.55 -3.85 7.22
C GLY A 24 7.46 -4.14 6.20
N THR A 25 6.55 -5.07 6.50
CA THR A 25 5.39 -5.38 5.66
C THR A 25 4.47 -4.18 5.54
N ILE A 26 4.12 -3.52 6.65
CA ILE A 26 3.28 -2.31 6.63
C ILE A 26 3.95 -1.19 5.81
N ALA A 27 5.24 -0.95 6.01
CA ALA A 27 5.98 0.04 5.24
C ALA A 27 5.95 -0.29 3.74
N LEU A 28 6.16 -1.56 3.39
CA LEU A 28 6.15 -2.02 2.00
C LEU A 28 4.76 -1.87 1.37
N SER A 29 3.70 -2.36 2.01
CA SER A 29 2.33 -2.25 1.51
C SER A 29 1.94 -0.78 1.29
N LEU A 30 2.19 0.09 2.29
CA LEU A 30 1.93 1.53 2.13
C LEU A 30 2.79 2.15 1.03
N GLY A 31 4.05 1.73 0.87
CA GLY A 31 4.95 2.21 -0.17
C GLY A 31 4.46 1.86 -1.58
N ILE A 32 3.98 0.62 -1.78
CA ILE A 32 3.35 0.17 -3.03
C ILE A 32 2.09 1.02 -3.31
N LEU A 33 1.21 1.19 -2.33
CA LEU A 33 0.00 1.99 -2.49
C LEU A 33 0.29 3.46 -2.80
N CYS A 34 1.30 4.05 -2.16
CA CYS A 34 1.73 5.42 -2.48
C CYS A 34 2.25 5.52 -3.91
N PHE A 35 3.06 4.56 -4.34
CA PHE A 35 3.58 4.52 -5.70
C PHE A 35 2.46 4.39 -6.75
N LEU A 36 1.52 3.47 -6.53
CA LEU A 36 0.36 3.30 -7.39
C LEU A 36 -0.55 4.54 -7.40
N GLY A 37 -0.73 5.19 -6.24
CA GLY A 37 -1.47 6.44 -6.12
C GLY A 37 -0.85 7.59 -6.91
N VAL A 38 0.49 7.73 -6.87
CA VAL A 38 1.22 8.72 -7.69
C VAL A 38 1.05 8.42 -9.18
N LEU A 39 1.12 7.14 -9.58
CA LEU A 39 0.86 6.75 -10.97
C LEU A 39 -0.58 7.06 -11.39
N ALA A 40 -1.56 6.80 -10.52
CA ALA A 40 -2.95 7.12 -10.76
C ALA A 40 -3.17 8.62 -10.95
N PHE A 41 -2.43 9.48 -10.24
CA PHE A 41 -2.44 10.92 -10.45
C PHE A 41 -1.75 11.37 -11.73
N HIS A 42 -0.75 10.63 -12.22
CA HIS A 42 -0.08 10.97 -13.47
C HIS A 42 -0.87 10.53 -14.71
N PHE A 43 -1.59 9.40 -14.61
CA PHE A 43 -2.43 8.87 -15.69
C PHE A 43 -3.89 8.67 -15.26
N PRO A 44 -4.59 9.72 -14.79
CA PRO A 44 -5.94 9.59 -14.26
C PRO A 44 -6.92 9.05 -15.29
N GLN A 45 -6.79 9.41 -16.56
CA GLN A 45 -7.67 8.94 -17.64
C GLN A 45 -7.68 7.41 -17.83
N TYR A 46 -6.55 6.74 -17.58
CA TYR A 46 -6.41 5.29 -17.78
C TYR A 46 -6.50 4.50 -16.47
N LEU A 47 -6.01 5.09 -15.37
CA LEU A 47 -5.88 4.40 -14.09
C LEU A 47 -7.01 4.72 -13.11
N THR A 48 -7.79 5.78 -13.31
CA THR A 48 -8.84 6.15 -12.34
C THR A 48 -10.24 6.03 -12.91
N THR A 49 -11.20 5.72 -12.05
CA THR A 49 -12.59 5.46 -12.38
C THR A 49 -13.35 6.80 -12.47
N PRO A 50 -14.12 7.08 -13.54
CA PRO A 50 -14.80 8.36 -13.73
C PRO A 50 -15.75 8.74 -12.58
N GLU A 51 -16.44 7.78 -11.97
CA GLU A 51 -17.35 8.00 -10.85
C GLU A 51 -16.59 8.49 -9.59
N LEU A 52 -15.45 7.85 -9.29
CA LEU A 52 -14.61 8.21 -8.15
C LEU A 52 -13.97 9.59 -8.32
N ARG A 53 -13.55 9.94 -9.54
CA ARG A 53 -13.02 11.27 -9.88
C ARG A 53 -14.00 12.40 -9.57
N LYS A 54 -15.30 12.20 -9.82
CA LYS A 54 -16.33 13.22 -9.57
C LYS A 54 -16.64 13.39 -8.09
N SER A 55 -16.44 12.34 -7.29
CA SER A 55 -16.74 12.38 -5.86
C SER A 55 -15.56 12.82 -4.99
N TYR A 56 -14.32 12.71 -5.49
CA TYR A 56 -13.13 13.01 -4.68
C TYR A 56 -12.67 14.46 -4.77
N ASN A 57 -12.34 15.01 -3.60
CA ASN A 57 -11.57 16.24 -3.50
C ASN A 57 -10.08 15.91 -3.67
N VAL A 58 -9.48 16.45 -4.73
CA VAL A 58 -8.06 16.23 -5.08
C VAL A 58 -7.15 16.66 -3.93
N ASP A 59 -7.43 17.75 -3.23
CA ASP A 59 -6.60 18.24 -2.13
C ASP A 59 -6.58 17.26 -0.95
N VAL A 60 -7.71 16.63 -0.65
CA VAL A 60 -7.80 15.60 0.39
C VAL A 60 -6.98 14.38 -0.02
N MET A 61 -7.13 13.90 -1.25
CA MET A 61 -6.42 12.72 -1.74
C MET A 61 -4.91 12.95 -1.74
N ARG A 62 -4.47 14.15 -2.12
CA ARG A 62 -3.08 14.54 -1.99
C ARG A 62 -2.66 14.42 -0.52
N TRP A 63 -3.38 15.00 0.44
CA TRP A 63 -2.98 14.95 1.87
C TRP A 63 -2.87 13.53 2.40
N VAL A 64 -3.81 12.66 2.02
CA VAL A 64 -3.75 11.22 2.34
C VAL A 64 -2.47 10.60 1.79
N LEU A 65 -2.14 10.85 0.53
CA LEU A 65 -0.91 10.36 -0.10
C LEU A 65 0.36 10.87 0.62
N LEU A 66 0.37 12.13 1.05
CA LEU A 66 1.50 12.70 1.79
C LEU A 66 1.68 12.00 3.15
N ILE A 67 0.60 11.84 3.90
CA ILE A 67 0.65 11.17 5.21
C ILE A 67 1.13 9.73 5.03
N ALA A 68 0.60 9.01 4.03
CA ALA A 68 1.01 7.65 3.73
C ALA A 68 2.49 7.55 3.35
N LEU A 69 3.01 8.47 2.52
CA LEU A 69 4.43 8.56 2.16
C LEU A 69 5.32 8.79 3.39
N VAL A 70 4.93 9.72 4.26
CA VAL A 70 5.69 10.04 5.48
C VAL A 70 5.70 8.85 6.45
N VAL A 71 4.55 8.21 6.66
CA VAL A 71 4.44 7.04 7.55
C VAL A 71 5.23 5.86 7.00
N SER A 72 5.06 5.53 5.71
CA SER A 72 5.78 4.44 5.05
C SER A 72 7.29 4.68 5.06
N GLY A 73 7.73 5.87 4.63
CA GLY A 73 9.13 6.25 4.61
C GLY A 73 9.77 6.26 6.01
N GLY A 74 9.04 6.76 7.01
CA GLY A 74 9.49 6.77 8.41
C GLY A 74 9.66 5.36 8.97
N LEU A 75 8.68 4.48 8.77
CA LEU A 75 8.76 3.07 9.21
C LEU A 75 9.90 2.32 8.51
N ALA A 76 10.05 2.53 7.19
CA ALA A 76 11.13 1.93 6.41
C ALA A 76 12.50 2.40 6.91
N LEU A 77 12.68 3.71 7.15
CA LEU A 77 13.93 4.29 7.64
C LEU A 77 14.29 3.75 9.03
N VAL A 78 13.33 3.74 9.97
CA VAL A 78 13.52 3.20 11.32
C VAL A 78 14.00 1.75 11.24
N ASN A 79 13.31 0.90 10.47
CA ASN A 79 13.72 -0.49 10.32
C ASN A 79 15.13 -0.66 9.73
N ILE A 80 15.49 0.16 8.73
CA ILE A 80 16.83 0.16 8.15
C ILE A 80 17.88 0.53 9.21
N LEU A 81 17.65 1.60 9.97
CA LEU A 81 18.56 2.10 11.00
C LEU A 81 18.76 1.08 12.14
N PHE A 82 17.70 0.41 12.58
CA PHE A 82 17.76 -0.63 13.60
C PHE A 82 18.22 -2.00 13.07
N ASN A 83 18.62 -2.09 11.79
CA ASN A 83 19.05 -3.33 11.15
C ASN A 83 17.99 -4.45 11.22
N ARG A 84 16.70 -4.08 11.24
CA ARG A 84 15.55 -5.00 11.30
C ARG A 84 14.89 -5.09 9.93
N SER A 85 14.72 -6.30 9.39
CA SER A 85 14.11 -6.53 8.07
C SER A 85 14.63 -5.57 6.99
N ARG A 86 15.96 -5.40 6.92
CA ARG A 86 16.61 -4.39 6.06
C ARG A 86 16.23 -4.54 4.61
N TRP A 87 16.11 -5.76 4.12
CA TRP A 87 15.82 -6.00 2.72
C TRP A 87 14.40 -5.52 2.34
N LEU A 88 13.35 -5.90 3.09
CA LEU A 88 11.99 -5.39 2.85
C LEU A 88 11.93 -3.87 2.99
N SER A 89 12.52 -3.35 4.06
CA SER A 89 12.44 -1.92 4.38
C SER A 89 13.22 -1.08 3.37
N SER A 90 14.33 -1.58 2.82
CA SER A 90 15.04 -0.92 1.71
C SER A 90 14.20 -0.87 0.44
N PHE A 91 13.46 -1.94 0.11
CA PHE A 91 12.58 -1.92 -1.06
C PHE A 91 11.38 -0.98 -0.87
N ALA A 92 10.77 -0.99 0.32
CA ALA A 92 9.73 -0.03 0.70
C ALA A 92 10.24 1.42 0.58
N PHE A 93 11.43 1.70 1.11
CA PHE A 93 12.06 3.02 1.02
C PHE A 93 12.32 3.43 -0.43
N LEU A 94 12.77 2.51 -1.29
CA LEU A 94 12.98 2.77 -2.71
C LEU A 94 11.66 3.16 -3.39
N LEU A 95 10.57 2.42 -3.13
CA LEU A 95 9.24 2.75 -3.67
C LEU A 95 8.75 4.11 -3.20
N VAL A 96 8.90 4.44 -1.91
CA VAL A 96 8.56 5.75 -1.37
C VAL A 96 9.39 6.86 -2.01
N ALA A 97 10.69 6.64 -2.18
CA ALA A 97 11.59 7.59 -2.83
C ALA A 97 11.20 7.80 -4.30
N ALA A 98 10.90 6.72 -5.04
CA ALA A 98 10.44 6.80 -6.41
C ALA A 98 9.11 7.56 -6.52
N ALA A 99 8.15 7.26 -5.64
CA ALA A 99 6.87 7.97 -5.58
C ALA A 99 7.05 9.47 -5.28
N ALA A 100 7.96 9.82 -4.36
CA ALA A 100 8.28 11.21 -4.05
C ALA A 100 8.94 11.93 -5.23
N LEU A 101 9.88 11.28 -5.92
CA LEU A 101 10.57 11.84 -7.10
C LEU A 101 9.63 12.05 -8.29
N LEU A 102 8.63 11.18 -8.46
CA LEU A 102 7.60 11.30 -9.49
C LEU A 102 6.56 12.40 -9.20
N GLY A 103 6.73 13.15 -8.10
CA GLY A 103 5.94 14.32 -7.76
C GLY A 103 5.13 14.18 -6.45
N GLY A 104 4.99 12.96 -5.92
CA GLY A 104 4.32 12.68 -4.66
C GLY A 104 2.94 13.34 -4.56
N HIS A 105 2.75 14.16 -3.52
CA HIS A 105 1.53 14.92 -3.27
C HIS A 105 1.28 16.06 -4.28
N LYS A 106 2.32 16.56 -4.98
CA LYS A 106 2.23 17.77 -5.81
C LYS A 106 1.93 17.49 -7.28
N VAL A 107 1.60 16.25 -7.65
CA VAL A 107 1.27 15.91 -9.04
C VAL A 107 0.10 16.77 -9.51
N ASN A 108 0.29 17.43 -10.65
CA ASN A 108 -0.74 18.22 -11.30
C ASN A 108 -1.71 17.27 -12.00
N VAL A 109 -2.95 17.26 -11.53
CA VAL A 109 -4.04 16.51 -12.16
C VAL A 109 -4.68 17.47 -13.16
N ASP A 110 -4.62 17.14 -14.46
CA ASP A 110 -5.31 17.93 -15.49
C ASP A 110 -6.83 17.96 -15.18
N PRO A 111 -7.55 19.08 -15.25
CA PRO A 111 -9.00 19.08 -15.01
C PRO A 111 -9.84 18.62 -16.22
N ASN A 112 -9.27 18.61 -17.43
CA ASN A 112 -10.01 18.37 -18.67
C ASN A 112 -9.64 17.01 -19.27
N PHE A 113 -10.54 16.04 -19.15
CA PHE A 113 -10.32 14.69 -19.66
C PHE A 113 -11.35 14.28 -20.72
N PRO A 114 -10.94 13.50 -21.74
CA PRO A 114 -11.88 12.83 -22.63
C PRO A 114 -12.72 11.80 -21.85
N ASP A 115 -14.05 11.91 -21.90
CA ASP A 115 -14.97 11.05 -21.15
C ASP A 115 -15.07 9.60 -21.69
N ASN A 116 -14.51 9.30 -22.87
CA ASN A 116 -14.68 8.03 -23.59
C ASN A 116 -13.42 7.16 -23.71
N THR A 117 -12.43 7.33 -22.83
CA THR A 117 -11.25 6.44 -22.81
C THR A 117 -11.47 5.21 -21.92
N PRO A 118 -11.06 4.01 -22.37
CA PRO A 118 -11.09 2.82 -21.52
C PRO A 118 -10.17 3.01 -20.31
N TYR A 119 -10.67 2.62 -19.13
CA TYR A 119 -9.98 2.74 -17.85
C TYR A 119 -9.83 1.38 -17.17
N ILE A 120 -8.79 1.25 -16.36
CA ILE A 120 -8.46 0.04 -15.60
C ILE A 120 -9.08 0.09 -14.19
N GLY A 121 -9.26 1.28 -13.62
CA GLY A 121 -9.86 1.46 -12.27
C GLY A 121 -8.91 1.07 -11.13
N LEU A 122 -7.64 1.44 -11.24
CA LEU A 122 -6.61 1.23 -10.21
C LEU A 122 -6.97 1.93 -8.89
N ASP A 123 -7.60 3.10 -8.93
CA ASP A 123 -8.10 3.78 -7.74
C ASP A 123 -9.15 2.95 -7.00
N TRP A 124 -10.12 2.43 -7.73
CA TRP A 124 -11.15 1.55 -7.19
C TRP A 124 -10.53 0.26 -6.64
N PHE A 125 -9.60 -0.35 -7.38
CA PHE A 125 -8.86 -1.53 -6.94
C PHE A 125 -8.10 -1.28 -5.63
N ILE A 126 -7.38 -0.16 -5.51
CA ILE A 126 -6.66 0.22 -4.28
C ILE A 126 -7.62 0.38 -3.11
N LEU A 127 -8.73 1.09 -3.33
CA LEU A 127 -9.72 1.36 -2.28
C LEU A 127 -10.44 0.10 -1.84
N ASP A 128 -10.76 -0.78 -2.79
CA ASP A 128 -11.40 -2.07 -2.54
C ASP A 128 -10.48 -3.00 -1.75
N LEU A 129 -9.22 -3.16 -2.19
CA LEU A 129 -8.22 -3.98 -1.50
C LEU A 129 -7.93 -3.41 -0.10
N LEU A 130 -7.61 -2.13 0.02
CA LEU A 130 -7.32 -1.52 1.32
C LEU A 130 -8.54 -1.54 2.26
N GLY A 131 -9.73 -1.23 1.72
CA GLY A 131 -10.97 -1.19 2.48
C GLY A 131 -11.38 -2.57 2.99
N SER A 132 -11.42 -3.56 2.10
CA SER A 132 -11.77 -4.94 2.44
C SER A 132 -10.75 -5.53 3.42
N SER A 133 -9.44 -5.47 3.13
CA SER A 133 -8.41 -6.00 4.03
C SER A 133 -8.49 -5.34 5.40
N LEU A 134 -8.63 -4.02 5.50
CA LEU A 134 -8.73 -3.34 6.79
C LEU A 134 -9.98 -3.78 7.57
N ILE A 135 -11.14 -3.81 6.92
CA ILE A 135 -12.40 -4.21 7.54
C ILE A 135 -12.32 -5.66 8.04
N PHE A 136 -11.88 -6.60 7.20
CA PHE A 136 -11.80 -8.01 7.55
C PHE A 136 -10.77 -8.27 8.65
N ILE A 137 -9.55 -7.69 8.54
CA ILE A 137 -8.53 -7.82 9.57
C ILE A 137 -9.03 -7.25 10.90
N PHE A 138 -9.73 -6.11 10.87
CA PHE A 138 -10.24 -5.48 12.08
C PHE A 138 -11.35 -6.29 12.73
N ILE A 139 -12.33 -6.76 11.95
CA ILE A 139 -13.40 -7.63 12.44
C ILE A 139 -12.82 -8.93 13.00
N GLU A 140 -11.88 -9.56 12.30
CA GLU A 140 -11.23 -10.80 12.73
C GLU A 140 -10.44 -10.60 14.03
N LYS A 141 -9.81 -9.44 14.24
CA LYS A 141 -9.10 -9.15 15.49
C LYS A 141 -9.99 -8.73 16.65
N LEU A 142 -11.10 -8.01 16.41
CA LEU A 142 -12.02 -7.63 17.48
C LEU A 142 -12.96 -8.76 17.90
N PHE A 143 -13.46 -9.53 16.94
CA PHE A 143 -14.45 -10.59 17.16
C PHE A 143 -13.90 -11.96 16.74
N ALA A 144 -12.67 -12.25 17.17
CA ALA A 144 -11.98 -13.49 16.83
C ALA A 144 -12.76 -14.72 17.30
N HIS A 145 -13.32 -15.47 16.34
CA HIS A 145 -13.96 -16.77 16.63
C HIS A 145 -12.92 -17.83 17.01
N ARG A 146 -11.74 -17.80 16.37
CA ARG A 146 -10.58 -18.66 16.69
C ARG A 146 -9.37 -17.79 17.05
N LYS A 147 -9.06 -17.68 18.34
CA LYS A 147 -8.04 -16.76 18.85
C LYS A 147 -6.61 -17.13 18.46
N ASP A 148 -6.35 -18.42 18.27
CA ASP A 148 -5.04 -18.95 17.92
C ASP A 148 -4.77 -18.90 16.41
N GLN A 149 -5.74 -18.43 15.62
CA GLN A 149 -5.62 -18.36 14.17
C GLN A 149 -4.86 -17.10 13.76
N PRO A 150 -3.73 -17.22 13.05
CA PRO A 150 -3.02 -16.08 12.49
C PRO A 150 -3.82 -15.47 11.33
N VAL A 151 -3.66 -14.16 11.13
CA VAL A 151 -4.28 -13.43 10.00
C VAL A 151 -3.75 -13.97 8.67
N PHE A 152 -2.44 -14.17 8.57
CA PHE A 152 -1.78 -14.68 7.36
C PHE A 152 -1.69 -16.21 7.37
N ARG A 153 -2.82 -16.89 7.21
CA ARG A 153 -2.86 -18.36 7.19
C ARG A 153 -2.54 -18.95 5.82
N ALA A 154 -2.13 -20.22 5.81
CA ALA A 154 -1.75 -20.95 4.61
C ALA A 154 -2.83 -20.97 3.53
N GLU A 155 -4.09 -21.07 3.93
CA GLU A 155 -5.17 -21.21 2.96
C GLU A 155 -5.61 -19.85 2.35
N TRP A 156 -5.08 -18.71 2.83
CA TRP A 156 -5.51 -17.35 2.48
C TRP A 156 -4.32 -16.41 2.19
N GLN A 157 -3.40 -16.85 1.32
CA GLN A 157 -2.25 -16.04 0.92
C GLN A 157 -2.58 -14.89 -0.03
N THR A 158 -3.68 -14.98 -0.77
CA THR A 158 -4.07 -14.03 -1.83
C THR A 158 -4.77 -12.77 -1.32
N ASP A 159 -5.07 -12.70 -0.02
CA ASP A 159 -5.81 -11.59 0.60
C ASP A 159 -4.90 -10.42 1.02
N LEU A 160 -3.66 -10.41 0.53
CA LEU A 160 -2.59 -9.47 0.83
C LEU A 160 -2.06 -8.79 -0.44
#